data_AF-A0A3Q9BVD1-F1
#
_entry.id   AF-A0A3Q9BVD1-F1
#
_cell.length_a   1.000
_cell.length_b   1.000
_cell.length_c   1.000
_cell.angle_alpha   90.00
_cell.angle_beta   90.00
_cell.angle_gamma   90.00
#
_symmetry.space_group_name_H-M   'P 1'
#
loop_
_entity.id
_entity.type
_entity.pdbx_description
1 polymer ?
#
loop_
_entity_poly.entity_id
_entity_poly.type
_entity_poly.pdbx_seq_one_letter_code
_entity_poly.pdbx_strand_id
1 'polypeptide(L)'
;MPELPRPDNAATTSAMGHAQHALTTLLPALGEGSHELHINAERTDGTEVSADLYVTVEPGACRVDHSAEEYVQFFVLLTFALENSTVRDAVLIATTANAGLRTCGWEVRAGWLHPMDTADLHQAAMSFPPDDAAPHVVCHAPVLHRPHGAAKERS
;
A
#
# COMPACT_ATOMS: atom_id res chain seq x y z
N MET A 1 -11.23 -9.29 -31.46
CA MET A 1 -10.59 -8.28 -30.58
C MET A 1 -9.15 -8.71 -30.36
N PRO A 2 -8.17 -7.79 -30.27
CA PRO A 2 -6.82 -8.18 -29.90
C PRO A 2 -6.82 -8.61 -28.44
N GLU A 3 -6.33 -9.82 -28.16
CA GLU A 3 -6.07 -10.29 -26.79
C GLU A 3 -4.98 -9.41 -26.16
N LEU A 4 -5.27 -8.85 -24.98
CA LEU A 4 -4.25 -8.23 -24.14
C LEU A 4 -3.20 -9.31 -23.79
N PRO A 5 -1.89 -9.02 -23.83
CA PRO A 5 -0.87 -9.97 -23.43
C PRO A 5 -1.17 -10.44 -22.01
N ARG A 6 -1.44 -11.75 -21.86
CA ARG A 6 -1.71 -12.35 -20.55
C ARG A 6 -0.42 -12.18 -19.73
N PRO A 7 -0.46 -11.50 -18.56
CA PRO A 7 0.72 -11.35 -17.74
C PRO A 7 1.28 -12.73 -17.40
N ASP A 8 2.61 -12.85 -17.41
CA ASP A 8 3.30 -14.10 -17.11
C ASP A 8 2.89 -14.58 -15.71
N ASN A 9 2.25 -15.73 -15.60
CA ASN A 9 1.68 -16.24 -14.33
C ASN A 9 2.72 -16.29 -13.20
N ALA A 10 4.01 -16.45 -13.53
CA ALA A 10 5.09 -16.42 -12.56
C ALA A 10 5.33 -15.01 -11.97
N ALA A 11 5.23 -13.97 -12.79
CA ALA A 11 5.37 -12.58 -12.36
C ALA A 11 4.20 -12.19 -11.43
N THR A 12 2.96 -12.55 -11.80
CA THR A 12 1.78 -12.32 -10.97
C THR A 12 1.87 -13.04 -9.63
N THR A 13 2.30 -14.31 -9.62
CA THR A 13 2.45 -15.08 -8.37
C THR A 13 3.53 -14.49 -7.46
N SER A 14 4.65 -14.05 -8.03
CA SER A 14 5.71 -13.37 -7.27
C SER A 14 5.22 -12.03 -6.71
N ALA A 15 4.44 -11.26 -7.49
CA ALA A 15 3.88 -9.99 -7.06
C ALA A 15 2.85 -10.17 -5.93
N MET A 16 2.00 -11.20 -5.99
CA MET A 16 1.09 -11.54 -4.89
C MET A 16 1.85 -11.86 -3.60
N GLY A 17 2.95 -12.62 -3.71
CA GLY A 17 3.83 -12.89 -2.57
C GLY A 17 4.48 -11.62 -2.00
N HIS A 18 4.89 -10.68 -2.86
CA HIS A 18 5.40 -9.39 -2.43
C HIS A 18 4.32 -8.52 -1.77
N ALA A 19 3.10 -8.50 -2.29
CA ALA A 19 1.98 -7.76 -1.71
C ALA A 19 1.60 -8.31 -0.33
N GLN A 20 1.53 -9.63 -0.20
CA GLN A 20 1.33 -10.27 1.09
C GLN A 20 2.47 -9.90 2.07
N HIS A 21 3.73 -9.97 1.62
CA HIS A 21 4.85 -9.59 2.47
C HIS A 21 4.79 -8.12 2.90
N ALA A 22 4.51 -7.22 1.95
CA ALA A 22 4.36 -5.79 2.20
C ALA A 22 3.31 -5.52 3.29
N LEU A 23 2.14 -6.15 3.22
CA LEU A 23 1.13 -6.06 4.27
C LEU A 23 1.61 -6.62 5.60
N THR A 24 2.26 -7.80 5.61
CA THR A 24 2.78 -8.38 6.86
C THR A 24 3.90 -7.58 7.51
N THR A 25 4.63 -6.75 6.75
CA THR A 25 5.64 -5.82 7.29
C THR A 25 5.02 -4.49 7.70
N LEU A 26 4.08 -3.98 6.91
CA LEU A 26 3.42 -2.69 7.11
C LEU A 26 2.59 -2.66 8.40
N LEU A 27 1.71 -3.64 8.57
CA LEU A 27 0.72 -3.62 9.66
C LEU A 27 1.38 -3.60 11.05
N PRO A 28 2.40 -4.43 11.35
CA PRO A 28 3.11 -4.32 12.63
C PRO A 28 3.91 -3.03 12.79
N ALA A 29 4.43 -2.46 11.68
CA ALA A 29 5.21 -1.23 11.71
C ALA A 29 4.36 0.02 12.00
N LEU A 30 3.07 -0.02 11.70
CA LEU A 30 2.10 1.01 12.06
C LEU A 30 1.79 1.03 13.57
N GLY A 31 2.04 -0.08 14.26
CA GLY A 31 1.71 -0.27 15.67
C GLY A 31 0.25 -0.67 15.89
N GLU A 32 -0.16 -0.73 17.15
CA GLU A 32 -1.54 -1.06 17.52
C GLU A 32 -2.50 0.11 17.25
N GLY A 33 -3.72 -0.22 16.83
CA GLY A 33 -4.78 0.76 16.59
C GLY A 33 -5.66 0.45 15.39
N SER A 34 -6.56 1.39 15.08
CA SER A 34 -7.36 1.36 13.87
C SER A 34 -6.68 2.19 12.79
N HIS A 35 -6.45 1.57 11.64
CA HIS A 35 -5.77 2.15 10.50
C HIS A 35 -6.65 2.06 9.26
N GLU A 36 -6.67 3.13 8.49
CA GLU A 36 -7.20 3.20 7.15
C GLU A 36 -6.03 3.22 6.18
N LEU A 37 -5.98 2.23 5.29
CA LEU A 37 -5.00 2.17 4.21
C LEU A 37 -5.68 2.60 2.92
N HIS A 38 -5.18 3.66 2.30
CA HIS A 38 -5.61 4.11 0.98
C HIS A 38 -4.49 3.88 -0.02
N ILE A 39 -4.77 3.16 -1.10
CA ILE A 39 -3.84 3.03 -2.23
C ILE A 39 -4.43 3.73 -3.46
N ASN A 40 -3.63 4.58 -4.09
CA ASN A 40 -3.93 5.19 -5.38
C ASN A 40 -2.85 4.80 -6.38
N ALA A 41 -3.24 4.40 -7.59
CA ALA A 41 -2.33 4.01 -8.65
C ALA A 41 -2.73 4.64 -9.99
N GLU A 42 -1.76 5.23 -10.68
CA GLU A 42 -1.87 5.67 -12.07
C GLU A 42 -1.43 4.50 -12.97
N ARG A 43 -2.33 4.01 -13.80
CA ARG A 43 -2.04 2.97 -14.80
C ARG A 43 -1.25 3.56 -15.97
N THR A 44 -0.57 2.70 -16.73
CA THR A 44 0.19 3.12 -17.92
C THR A 44 -0.66 3.73 -19.04
N ASP A 45 -1.98 3.51 -19.01
CA ASP A 45 -2.96 4.13 -19.90
C ASP A 45 -3.45 5.51 -19.39
N GLY A 46 -2.93 5.99 -18.26
CA GLY A 46 -3.31 7.24 -17.62
C GLY A 46 -4.56 7.16 -16.74
N THR A 47 -5.15 5.98 -16.57
CA THR A 47 -6.31 5.78 -15.68
C THR A 47 -5.85 5.73 -14.23
N GLU A 48 -6.48 6.54 -13.38
CA GLU A 48 -6.29 6.46 -11.92
C GLU A 48 -7.26 5.44 -11.32
N VAL A 49 -6.76 4.59 -10.42
CA VAL A 49 -7.54 3.59 -9.70
C VAL A 49 -7.14 3.62 -8.23
N SER A 50 -8.13 3.64 -7.35
CA SER A 50 -7.93 3.62 -5.90
C SER A 50 -8.69 2.50 -5.20
N ALA A 51 -8.23 2.17 -3.99
CA ALA A 51 -8.93 1.27 -3.07
C ALA A 51 -8.58 1.62 -1.63
N ASP A 52 -9.53 1.32 -0.73
CA ASP A 52 -9.41 1.55 0.71
C ASP A 52 -9.43 0.21 1.47
N LEU A 53 -8.76 0.19 2.61
CA LEU A 53 -8.75 -0.94 3.53
C LEU A 53 -8.65 -0.47 5.00
N TYR A 54 -9.75 -0.57 5.74
CA TYR A 54 -9.78 -0.47 7.20
C TYR A 54 -9.29 -1.76 7.87
N VAL A 55 -8.31 -1.60 8.75
CA VAL A 55 -7.71 -2.66 9.54
C VAL A 55 -7.59 -2.24 11.00
N THR A 56 -7.80 -3.18 11.90
CA THR A 56 -7.52 -3.02 13.32
C THR A 56 -6.37 -3.95 13.70
N VAL A 57 -5.27 -3.38 14.20
CA VAL A 57 -4.07 -4.09 14.64
C VAL A 57 -4.10 -4.21 16.16
N GLU A 58 -4.10 -5.45 16.64
CA GLU A 58 -4.08 -5.84 18.06
C GLU A 58 -2.80 -6.66 18.35
N PRO A 59 -2.40 -6.84 19.63
CA PRO A 59 -1.27 -7.68 19.99
C PRO A 59 -1.39 -9.10 19.40
N GLY A 60 -0.59 -9.40 18.37
CA GLY A 60 -0.54 -10.71 17.72
C GLY A 60 -1.70 -11.02 16.76
N ALA A 61 -2.58 -10.06 16.47
CA ALA A 61 -3.70 -10.24 15.55
C ALA A 61 -3.94 -9.00 14.69
N CYS A 62 -4.43 -9.22 13.47
CA CYS A 62 -4.93 -8.15 12.61
C CYS A 62 -6.33 -8.53 12.15
N ARG A 63 -7.26 -7.60 12.26
CA ARG A 63 -8.63 -7.73 11.78
C ARG A 63 -8.84 -6.78 10.61
N VAL A 64 -9.47 -7.29 9.56
CA VAL A 64 -9.93 -6.47 8.44
C VAL A 64 -11.42 -6.21 8.65
N ASP A 65 -11.84 -4.95 8.59
CA ASP A 65 -13.22 -4.57 8.88
C ASP A 65 -14.11 -4.47 7.62
N HIS A 66 -13.52 -4.65 6.44
CA HIS A 66 -14.22 -4.71 5.14
C HIS A 66 -14.71 -6.11 4.74
N SER A 67 -15.55 -6.14 3.72
CA SER A 67 -15.91 -7.37 3.01
C SER A 67 -14.70 -8.03 2.34
N ALA A 68 -14.81 -9.32 2.08
CA ALA A 68 -13.77 -10.06 1.34
C ALA A 68 -13.53 -9.48 -0.07
N GLU A 69 -14.54 -8.88 -0.70
CA GLU A 69 -14.43 -8.28 -2.02
C GLU A 69 -13.57 -7.02 -2.00
N GLU A 70 -13.80 -6.12 -1.05
CA GLU A 70 -13.01 -4.89 -0.86
C GLU A 70 -11.56 -5.22 -0.51
N TYR A 71 -11.33 -6.21 0.38
CA TYR A 71 -9.99 -6.70 0.68
C TYR A 71 -9.29 -7.22 -0.59
N VAL A 72 -9.98 -8.01 -1.42
CA VAL A 72 -9.43 -8.54 -2.66
C VAL A 72 -9.12 -7.40 -3.64
N GLN A 73 -9.98 -6.40 -3.77
CA GLN A 73 -9.76 -5.24 -4.63
C GLN A 73 -8.49 -4.49 -4.21
N PHE A 74 -8.36 -4.16 -2.92
CA PHE A 74 -7.17 -3.52 -2.39
C PHE A 74 -5.91 -4.37 -2.63
N PHE A 75 -5.97 -5.66 -2.30
CA PHE A 75 -4.85 -6.58 -2.44
C PHE A 75 -4.39 -6.73 -3.90
N VAL A 76 -5.33 -6.81 -4.84
CA VAL A 76 -5.06 -6.88 -6.27
C VAL A 76 -4.40 -5.58 -6.76
N LEU A 77 -4.89 -4.43 -6.33
CA LEU A 77 -4.31 -3.14 -6.71
C LEU A 77 -2.88 -2.99 -6.18
N LEU A 78 -2.64 -3.35 -4.92
CA LEU A 78 -1.29 -3.38 -4.35
C LEU A 78 -0.37 -4.36 -5.09
N THR A 79 -0.89 -5.52 -5.49
CA THR A 79 -0.15 -6.50 -6.29
C THR A 79 0.29 -5.89 -7.62
N PHE A 80 -0.59 -5.24 -8.35
CA PHE A 80 -0.25 -4.59 -9.62
C PHE A 80 0.73 -3.43 -9.46
N ALA A 81 0.56 -2.63 -8.41
CA ALA A 81 1.50 -1.56 -8.10
C ALA A 81 2.92 -2.10 -7.86
N LEU A 82 3.06 -3.20 -7.10
CA LEU A 82 4.35 -3.83 -6.82
C LEU A 82 4.92 -4.62 -8.02
N GLU A 83 4.08 -5.09 -8.93
CA GLU A 83 4.52 -5.74 -10.17
C GLU A 83 5.13 -4.72 -11.16
N ASN A 84 4.68 -3.46 -11.13
CA ASN A 84 5.24 -2.33 -11.87
C ASN A 84 5.26 -2.50 -13.41
N SER A 85 4.40 -3.38 -13.96
CA SER A 85 4.27 -3.59 -15.42
C SER A 85 3.07 -2.85 -16.02
N THR A 86 2.02 -2.66 -15.24
CA THR A 86 0.74 -2.04 -15.63
C THR A 86 0.44 -0.73 -14.91
N VAL A 87 1.21 -0.44 -13.87
CA VAL A 87 1.13 0.76 -13.04
C VAL A 87 2.37 1.60 -13.29
N ARG A 88 2.16 2.90 -13.53
CA ARG A 88 3.20 3.89 -13.76
C ARG A 88 3.68 4.52 -12.46
N ASP A 89 2.73 4.87 -11.60
CA ASP A 89 2.99 5.46 -10.30
C ASP A 89 1.95 4.97 -9.30
N ALA A 90 2.33 4.79 -8.04
CA ALA A 90 1.40 4.41 -7.00
C ALA A 90 1.86 4.90 -5.63
N VAL A 91 0.89 5.32 -4.83
CA VAL A 91 1.07 5.82 -3.48
C VAL A 91 0.15 5.06 -2.54
N LEU A 92 0.71 4.63 -1.42
CA LEU A 92 -0.01 4.03 -0.30
C LEU A 92 0.05 5.00 0.89
N ILE A 93 -1.10 5.32 1.46
CA ILE A 93 -1.23 6.19 2.63
C ILE A 93 -1.88 5.37 3.74
N ALA A 94 -1.33 5.46 4.93
CA ALA A 94 -1.93 4.92 6.14
C ALA A 94 -2.32 6.06 7.06
N THR A 95 -3.61 6.14 7.40
CA THR A 95 -4.15 7.05 8.40
C THR A 95 -4.52 6.26 9.64
N THR A 96 -4.00 6.66 10.79
CA THR A 96 -4.24 5.99 12.07
C THR A 96 -5.07 6.89 12.97
N ALA A 97 -6.22 6.39 13.40
CA ALA A 97 -7.08 7.06 14.37
C ALA A 97 -6.67 6.64 15.79
N ASN A 98 -5.81 7.43 16.45
CA ASN A 98 -5.45 7.26 17.86
C ASN A 98 -5.84 8.54 18.63
N ALA A 99 -5.08 8.99 19.64
CA ALA A 99 -5.24 10.28 20.34
C ALA A 99 -5.01 11.54 19.44
N GLY A 100 -5.20 11.40 18.14
CA GLY A 100 -4.92 12.31 17.03
C GLY A 100 -4.82 11.52 15.72
N LEU A 101 -5.11 12.15 14.59
CA LEU A 101 -4.97 11.53 13.27
C LEU A 101 -3.49 11.55 12.86
N ARG A 102 -2.92 10.38 12.60
CA ARG A 102 -1.55 10.27 12.08
C ARG A 102 -1.54 9.71 10.68
N THR A 103 -0.88 10.40 9.76
CA THR A 103 -0.81 9.99 8.35
C THR A 103 0.63 9.74 7.95
N CYS A 104 0.91 8.52 7.51
CA CYS A 104 2.20 8.07 7.01
C CYS A 104 2.01 7.58 5.56
N GLY A 105 3.02 7.70 4.71
CA GLY A 105 2.87 7.42 3.28
C GLY A 105 4.10 6.77 2.66
N TRP A 106 3.84 5.95 1.65
CA TRP A 106 4.84 5.25 0.86
C TRP A 106 4.53 5.43 -0.62
N GLU A 107 5.56 5.65 -1.41
CA GLU A 107 5.51 5.48 -2.85
C GLU A 107 5.86 4.03 -3.19
N VAL A 108 5.33 3.54 -4.30
CA VAL A 108 5.74 2.27 -4.88
C VAL A 108 6.82 2.53 -5.90
N ARG A 109 8.06 2.14 -5.59
CA ARG A 109 9.20 2.23 -6.51
C ARG A 109 9.95 0.90 -6.56
N ALA A 110 10.42 0.53 -7.76
CA ALA A 110 11.18 -0.72 -7.99
C ALA A 110 10.51 -1.99 -7.40
N GLY A 111 9.18 -2.02 -7.41
CA GLY A 111 8.36 -3.11 -6.88
C GLY A 111 8.39 -3.24 -5.36
N TRP A 112 8.58 -2.13 -4.65
CA TRP A 112 8.55 -2.08 -3.19
C TRP A 112 8.00 -0.75 -2.66
N LEU A 113 7.64 -0.73 -1.38
CA LEU A 113 7.15 0.45 -0.66
C LEU A 113 8.33 1.24 -0.07
N HIS A 114 8.47 2.50 -0.49
CA HIS A 114 9.49 3.42 -0.02
C HIS A 114 8.84 4.57 0.74
N PRO A 115 9.35 4.94 1.94
CA PRO A 115 8.82 6.09 2.68
C PRO A 115 8.81 7.34 1.82
N MET A 116 7.68 8.03 1.78
CA MET A 116 7.58 9.35 1.15
C MET A 116 8.21 10.41 2.04
N ASP A 117 8.70 11.48 1.39
CA ASP A 117 8.99 12.72 2.10
C ASP A 117 7.69 13.30 2.68
N THR A 118 7.78 13.89 3.87
CA THR A 118 6.62 14.49 4.55
C THR A 118 5.98 15.64 3.76
N ALA A 119 6.74 16.35 2.93
CA ALA A 119 6.22 17.40 2.06
C ALA A 119 5.36 16.84 0.93
N ASP A 120 5.84 15.78 0.27
CA ASP A 120 5.10 15.07 -0.79
C ASP A 120 3.84 14.40 -0.22
N LEU A 121 3.94 13.85 0.99
CA LEU A 121 2.81 13.26 1.71
C LEU A 121 1.76 14.32 2.08
N HIS A 122 2.18 15.53 2.49
CA HIS A 122 1.25 16.61 2.75
C HIS A 122 0.49 17.01 1.48
N GLN A 123 1.15 17.04 0.31
CA GLN A 123 0.49 17.32 -0.95
C GLN A 123 -0.49 16.21 -1.38
N ALA A 124 -0.13 14.94 -1.18
CA ALA A 124 -1.00 13.81 -1.46
C ALA A 124 -2.20 13.73 -0.48
N ALA A 125 -1.98 14.10 0.79
CA ALA A 125 -3.00 14.10 1.83
C ALA A 125 -4.02 15.24 1.69
N MET A 126 -3.68 16.34 1.01
CA MET A 126 -4.61 17.45 0.73
C MET A 126 -5.79 17.06 -0.17
N SER A 127 -5.74 15.89 -0.81
CA SER A 127 -6.86 15.31 -1.57
C SER A 127 -7.91 14.65 -0.67
N PHE A 128 -7.60 14.41 0.61
CA PHE A 128 -8.56 13.92 1.59
C PHE A 128 -9.24 15.12 2.25
N PRO A 129 -10.58 15.21 2.25
CA PRO A 129 -11.26 16.30 2.92
C PRO A 129 -10.90 16.27 4.41
N PRO A 130 -10.47 17.39 5.02
CA PRO A 130 -10.29 17.45 6.45
C PRO A 130 -11.68 17.39 7.08
N ASP A 131 -12.11 16.20 7.51
CA ASP A 131 -13.24 16.09 8.41
C ASP A 131 -12.75 15.97 9.86
N ASP A 132 -13.36 16.84 10.65
CA ASP A 132 -13.32 17.01 12.10
C ASP A 132 -12.03 17.43 12.83
N ALA A 133 -12.26 18.15 13.94
CA ALA A 133 -11.36 19.01 14.72
C ALA A 133 -10.15 18.33 15.43
N ALA A 134 -9.74 17.14 14.98
CA ALA A 134 -8.59 16.43 15.52
C ALA A 134 -7.27 17.00 14.94
N PRO A 135 -6.21 17.14 15.76
CA PRO A 135 -4.89 17.49 15.26
C PRO A 135 -4.42 16.41 14.28
N HIS A 136 -4.23 16.79 13.01
CA HIS A 136 -3.66 15.97 11.96
C HIS A 136 -2.13 16.09 12.01
N VAL A 137 -1.43 14.96 12.11
CA VAL A 137 0.03 14.90 12.15
C VAL A 137 0.54 14.02 11.03
N VAL A 138 1.27 14.62 10.10
CA VAL A 138 2.03 13.87 9.09
C VAL A 138 3.25 13.24 9.77
N CYS A 139 3.38 11.92 9.68
CA CYS A 139 4.45 11.15 10.29
C CYS A 139 5.47 10.66 9.26
N HIS A 140 6.72 10.53 9.69
CA HIS A 140 7.72 9.80 8.90
C HIS A 140 7.31 8.34 8.82
N ALA A 141 7.16 7.84 7.59
CA ALA A 141 6.75 6.47 7.38
C ALA A 141 7.88 5.51 7.78
N PRO A 142 7.58 4.39 8.48
CA PRO A 142 8.59 3.40 8.80
C PRO A 142 9.19 2.78 7.53
N VAL A 143 10.49 2.52 7.57
CA VAL A 143 11.20 1.83 6.50
C VAL A 143 10.79 0.36 6.50
N LEU A 144 10.18 -0.09 5.40
CA LEU A 144 9.78 -1.49 5.23
C LEU A 144 10.91 -2.26 4.56
N HIS A 145 11.44 -3.27 5.25
CA HIS A 145 12.50 -4.10 4.70
C HIS A 145 11.93 -5.05 3.64
N ARG A 146 12.45 -4.93 2.42
CA ARG A 146 12.15 -5.87 1.34
C ARG A 146 12.66 -7.27 1.74
N PRO A 147 11.88 -8.33 1.52
CA PRO A 147 12.40 -9.68 1.71
C PRO A 147 13.56 -9.87 0.74
N HIS A 148 14.72 -10.32 1.25
CA HIS A 148 15.80 -10.74 0.37
C HIS A 148 15.27 -11.89 -0.48
N GLY A 149 15.03 -11.63 -1.76
CA GLY A 149 14.82 -12.70 -2.73
C GLY A 149 16.05 -13.60 -2.65
N ALA A 150 15.83 -14.90 -2.44
CA ALA A 150 16.89 -15.89 -2.50
C ALA A 150 17.78 -15.56 -3.69
N ALA A 151 19.03 -15.20 -3.37
CA ALA A 151 20.04 -14.95 -4.38
C ALA A 151 20.00 -16.15 -5.33
N LYS A 152 19.91 -15.87 -6.63
CA LYS A 152 20.41 -16.82 -7.62
C LYS A 152 21.89 -17.05 -7.27
N GLU A 153 22.18 -18.06 -6.45
CA GLU A 153 23.48 -18.73 -6.50
C GLU A 153 23.54 -19.43 -7.85
N ARG A 154 24.01 -18.69 -8.85
CA ARG A 154 24.78 -19.27 -9.94
C ARG A 154 26.23 -19.20 -9.51
N SER A 155 26.81 -20.35 -9.19
CA SER A 155 28.20 -20.62 -9.52
C SER A 155 28.37 -22.10 -9.82
#